data_AF-C6PUG3-F1
#
_entry.id   AF-C6PUG3-F1
#
_cell.length_a   1.000
_cell.length_b   1.000
_cell.length_c   1.000
_cell.angle_alpha   90.00
_cell.angle_beta   90.00
_cell.angle_gamma   90.00
#
_symmetry.space_group_name_H-M   'P 1'
#
loop_
_entity.id
_entity.type
_entity.pdbx_description
1 polymer ?
#
loop_
_entity_poly.entity_id
_entity_poly.type
_entity_poly.pdbx_seq_one_letter_code
_entity_poly.pdbx_strand_id
1 'polypeptide(L)'
;MLAFSSVENMGIITLGFGIGGPIALYGSMLHSIIHAYGKSLLFLISGNILSVYKTKRIDRVNNLIKTMPINSVILICGVLVITGIPPFPSFFSEYNILAASIKNGHYLVCGIYALCLLIVFAGFLKVFINMIFSDDKDFNTRSEKDKENIIPLIIIFFIIIILSFFSRYEIASLINKAILIINPMQ
;
A
#
# COMPACT_ATOMS: atom_id res chain seq x y z
N MET A 1 -3.40 -9.19 9.77
CA MET A 1 -2.39 -8.86 8.75
C MET A 1 -2.41 -7.39 8.35
N LEU A 2 -3.54 -6.81 7.93
CA LEU A 2 -3.60 -5.39 7.54
C LEU A 2 -3.09 -4.42 8.60
N ALA A 3 -3.37 -4.67 9.89
CA ALA A 3 -2.85 -3.88 11.01
C ALA A 3 -1.32 -3.91 11.10
N PHE A 4 -0.68 -5.08 10.93
CA PHE A 4 0.79 -5.19 10.93
C PHE A 4 1.41 -4.42 9.77
N SER A 5 0.80 -4.48 8.58
CA SER A 5 1.25 -3.67 7.45
C SER A 5 0.99 -2.16 7.66
N SER A 6 0.05 -1.77 8.52
CA SER A 6 -0.08 -0.36 8.95
C SER A 6 1.09 0.08 9.82
N VAL A 7 1.50 -0.75 10.78
CA VAL A 7 2.68 -0.48 11.62
C VAL A 7 3.95 -0.39 10.78
N GLU A 8 4.11 -1.31 9.82
CA GLU A 8 5.22 -1.32 8.87
C GLU A 8 5.32 -0.02 8.07
N ASN A 9 4.25 0.37 7.36
CA ASN A 9 4.25 1.59 6.55
C ASN A 9 4.43 2.86 7.39
N MET A 10 3.89 2.89 8.62
CA MET A 10 4.17 3.97 9.57
C MET A 10 5.65 4.00 9.97
N GLY A 11 6.27 2.83 10.15
CA GLY A 11 7.72 2.71 10.35
C GLY A 11 8.53 3.28 9.18
N ILE A 12 8.11 3.03 7.94
CA ILE A 12 8.72 3.60 6.72
C ILE A 12 8.65 5.13 6.75
N ILE A 13 7.46 5.68 7.04
CA ILE A 13 7.23 7.13 7.13
C ILE A 13 8.12 7.73 8.22
N THR A 14 8.14 7.16 9.42
CA THR A 14 8.97 7.64 10.53
C THR A 14 10.46 7.57 10.20
N LEU A 15 10.91 6.50 9.55
CA LEU A 15 12.30 6.34 9.12
C LEU A 15 12.71 7.43 8.12
N GLY A 16 11.86 7.75 7.15
CA GLY A 16 12.12 8.83 6.20
C GLY A 16 12.15 10.21 6.84
N PHE A 17 11.27 10.49 7.82
CA PHE A 17 11.37 11.71 8.63
C PHE A 17 12.67 11.75 9.45
N GLY A 18 13.12 10.60 9.99
CA GLY A 18 14.36 10.49 10.76
C GLY A 18 15.63 10.70 9.93
N ILE A 19 15.67 10.24 8.68
CA ILE A 19 16.78 10.50 7.74
C ILE A 19 16.88 11.99 7.39
N GLY A 20 15.72 12.65 7.27
CA GLY A 20 15.64 14.07 6.97
C GLY A 20 16.16 14.46 5.59
N GLY A 21 16.21 15.77 5.35
CA GLY A 21 16.52 16.34 4.05
C GLY A 21 15.34 16.28 3.06
N PRO A 22 15.39 17.09 1.99
CA PRO A 22 14.22 17.33 1.13
C PRO A 22 13.69 16.07 0.46
N ILE A 23 14.58 15.15 0.06
CA ILE A 23 14.20 13.91 -0.64
C ILE A 23 13.49 12.92 0.30
N ALA A 24 14.01 12.73 1.53
CA ALA A 24 13.40 11.81 2.49
C ALA A 24 12.07 12.34 3.03
N LEU A 25 11.99 13.65 3.32
CA LEU A 25 10.76 14.30 3.75
C LEU A 25 9.68 14.22 2.67
N TYR A 26 10.06 14.46 1.40
CA TYR A 26 9.17 14.28 0.27
C TYR A 26 8.64 12.84 0.18
N GLY A 27 9.54 11.86 0.24
CA GLY A 27 9.18 10.44 0.24
C GLY A 27 8.21 10.10 1.37
N SER A 28 8.47 10.59 2.58
CA SER A 28 7.65 10.31 3.78
C SER A 28 6.24 10.90 3.69
N MET A 29 6.12 12.13 3.20
CA MET A 29 4.83 12.78 2.99
C MET A 29 4.03 12.09 1.89
N LEU A 30 4.69 11.77 0.78
CA LEU A 30 4.06 11.04 -0.31
C LEU A 30 3.59 9.65 0.15
N HIS A 31 4.43 8.91 0.89
CA HIS A 31 4.09 7.61 1.44
C HIS A 31 2.90 7.70 2.40
N SER A 32 2.83 8.74 3.25
CA SER A 32 1.69 8.97 4.15
C SER A 32 0.35 9.09 3.42
N ILE A 33 0.32 9.86 2.33
CA ILE A 33 -0.90 10.05 1.52
C ILE A 33 -1.32 8.72 0.88
N ILE A 34 -0.37 8.05 0.22
CA ILE A 34 -0.65 6.77 -0.46
C ILE A 34 -1.09 5.71 0.54
N HIS A 35 -0.43 5.65 1.70
CA HIS A 35 -0.78 4.75 2.78
C HIS A 35 -2.21 4.95 3.26
N ALA A 36 -2.64 6.20 3.48
CA ALA A 36 -3.99 6.51 3.94
C ALA A 36 -5.06 6.00 2.95
N TYR A 37 -4.91 6.29 1.66
CA TYR A 37 -5.86 5.82 0.65
C TYR A 37 -5.76 4.31 0.41
N GLY A 38 -4.55 3.76 0.32
CA GLY A 38 -4.31 2.33 0.12
C GLY A 38 -4.91 1.50 1.26
N LYS A 39 -4.72 1.91 2.52
CA LYS A 39 -5.34 1.24 3.67
C LYS A 39 -6.85 1.38 3.67
N SER A 40 -7.38 2.55 3.33
CA SER A 40 -8.83 2.74 3.22
C SER A 40 -9.44 1.76 2.21
N LEU A 41 -8.79 1.58 1.06
CA LEU A 41 -9.19 0.59 0.05
C LEU A 41 -9.14 -0.84 0.61
N LEU A 42 -8.00 -1.26 1.19
CA LEU A 42 -7.84 -2.63 1.68
C LEU A 42 -8.76 -2.97 2.86
N PHE A 43 -9.04 -2.02 3.77
CA PHE A 43 -9.98 -2.24 4.86
C PHE A 43 -11.42 -2.36 4.36
N LEU A 44 -11.81 -1.58 3.35
CA LEU A 44 -13.13 -1.69 2.74
C LEU A 44 -13.31 -3.07 2.07
N ILE A 45 -12.31 -3.51 1.30
CA ILE A 45 -12.32 -4.85 0.68
C ILE A 45 -12.33 -5.95 1.75
N SER A 46 -11.53 -5.82 2.80
CA SER A 46 -11.54 -6.79 3.92
C SER A 46 -12.91 -6.87 4.60
N GLY A 47 -13.66 -5.76 4.67
CA GLY A 47 -15.03 -5.74 5.14
C GLY A 47 -15.97 -6.52 4.21
N ASN A 48 -15.85 -6.30 2.90
CA ASN A 48 -16.60 -7.04 1.88
C ASN A 48 -16.32 -8.56 1.96
N ILE A 49 -15.04 -8.95 2.06
CA ILE A 49 -14.62 -10.36 2.24
C ILE A 49 -15.22 -10.95 3.51
N LEU A 50 -15.12 -10.24 4.64
CA LEU A 50 -15.69 -10.68 5.92
C LEU A 50 -17.21 -10.85 5.83
N SER A 51 -17.90 -10.03 5.04
CA SER A 51 -19.35 -10.11 4.86
C SER A 51 -19.82 -11.40 4.18
N VAL A 52 -18.95 -12.02 3.37
CA VAL A 52 -19.18 -13.26 2.59
C VAL A 52 -18.63 -14.48 3.32
N TYR A 53 -17.35 -14.46 3.70
CA TYR A 53 -16.66 -15.61 4.31
C TYR A 53 -16.96 -15.75 5.81
N LYS A 54 -17.52 -14.72 6.45
CA LYS A 54 -17.91 -14.70 7.88
C LYS A 54 -16.81 -15.09 8.86
N THR A 55 -15.55 -14.95 8.45
CA THR A 55 -14.38 -15.29 9.23
C THR A 55 -13.27 -14.26 9.05
N LYS A 56 -12.49 -14.05 10.11
CA LYS A 56 -11.27 -13.22 10.09
C LYS A 56 -10.00 -14.06 9.88
N ARG A 57 -10.14 -15.39 9.83
CA ARG A 57 -9.05 -16.34 9.65
C ARG A 57 -8.65 -16.39 8.18
N ILE A 58 -7.42 -15.98 7.88
CA ILE A 58 -6.91 -15.88 6.50
C ILE A 58 -6.82 -17.26 5.85
N ASP A 59 -6.49 -18.30 6.62
CA ASP A 59 -6.46 -19.70 6.17
C ASP A 59 -7.83 -20.24 5.74
N ARG A 60 -8.91 -19.53 6.07
CA ARG A 60 -10.30 -19.87 5.71
C ARG A 60 -10.87 -18.97 4.60
N VAL A 61 -10.08 -18.04 4.07
CA VAL A 61 -10.46 -17.21 2.93
C VAL A 61 -9.65 -17.69 1.73
N ASN A 62 -10.27 -18.48 0.87
CA ASN A 62 -9.62 -19.10 -0.28
C ASN A 62 -10.47 -18.88 -1.52
N ASN A 63 -9.84 -18.88 -2.71
CA ASN A 63 -10.54 -18.87 -4.01
C ASN A 63 -11.35 -17.59 -4.31
N LEU A 64 -10.91 -16.43 -3.80
CA LEU A 64 -11.63 -15.16 -3.99
C LEU A 64 -11.88 -14.83 -5.46
N ILE A 65 -10.99 -15.23 -6.37
CA ILE A 65 -11.14 -14.92 -7.80
C ILE A 65 -12.44 -15.51 -8.39
N LYS A 66 -12.90 -16.66 -7.88
CA LYS A 66 -14.17 -17.28 -8.30
C LYS A 66 -15.36 -16.73 -7.51
N THR A 67 -15.21 -16.51 -6.20
CA THR A 67 -16.31 -16.06 -5.32
C THR A 67 -16.66 -14.58 -5.49
N MET A 68 -15.65 -13.72 -5.54
CA MET A 68 -15.75 -12.26 -5.57
C MET A 68 -14.71 -11.67 -6.56
N PRO A 69 -14.89 -11.88 -7.89
CA PRO A 69 -13.90 -11.51 -8.90
C PRO A 69 -13.58 -10.01 -8.92
N ILE A 70 -14.58 -9.14 -8.74
CA ILE A 70 -14.36 -7.69 -8.79
C ILE A 70 -13.53 -7.25 -7.58
N ASN A 71 -13.92 -7.70 -6.39
CA ASN A 71 -13.17 -7.41 -5.17
C ASN A 71 -11.76 -7.98 -5.23
N SER A 72 -11.56 -9.14 -5.87
CA SER A 72 -10.25 -9.76 -6.06
C SER A 72 -9.32 -8.91 -6.92
N VAL A 73 -9.81 -8.39 -8.05
CA VAL A 73 -9.00 -7.52 -8.92
C VAL A 73 -8.61 -6.24 -8.18
N ILE A 74 -9.56 -5.60 -7.52
CA ILE A 74 -9.29 -4.37 -6.75
C ILE A 74 -8.34 -4.69 -5.57
N LEU A 75 -8.48 -5.86 -4.94
CA LEU A 75 -7.59 -6.31 -3.87
C LEU A 75 -6.15 -6.48 -4.37
N ILE A 76 -5.97 -7.13 -5.53
CA ILE A 76 -4.65 -7.27 -6.18
C ILE A 76 -4.05 -5.88 -6.38
N CYS A 77 -4.80 -4.96 -7.00
CA CYS A 77 -4.33 -3.62 -7.23
C CYS A 77 -3.97 -2.89 -5.91
N GLY A 78 -4.81 -2.99 -4.88
CA GLY A 78 -4.55 -2.37 -3.57
C GLY A 78 -3.33 -2.97 -2.87
N VAL A 79 -3.12 -4.28 -2.97
CA VAL A 79 -1.92 -4.95 -2.45
C VAL A 79 -0.69 -4.44 -3.18
N LEU A 80 -0.71 -4.41 -4.52
CA LEU A 80 0.40 -3.92 -5.34
C LEU A 80 0.75 -2.46 -5.04
N VAL A 81 -0.26 -1.62 -4.78
CA VAL A 81 -0.07 -0.23 -4.33
C VAL A 81 0.72 -0.20 -3.03
N ILE A 82 0.33 -0.97 -2.00
CA ILE A 82 0.99 -0.89 -0.68
C ILE A 82 2.35 -1.60 -0.66
N THR A 83 2.56 -2.64 -1.47
CA THR A 83 3.81 -3.40 -1.48
C THR A 83 4.91 -2.77 -2.35
N GLY A 84 4.70 -1.57 -2.90
CA GLY A 84 5.77 -0.83 -3.56
C GLY A 84 6.29 -1.45 -4.86
N ILE A 85 5.44 -2.04 -5.71
CA ILE A 85 5.88 -2.52 -7.04
C ILE A 85 5.96 -1.35 -8.04
N PRO A 86 7.01 -1.22 -8.90
CA PRO A 86 6.97 -0.32 -10.06
C PRO A 86 5.84 -0.78 -11.00
N PRO A 87 4.76 -0.02 -11.27
CA PRO A 87 4.70 1.44 -11.46
C PRO A 87 3.92 2.22 -10.37
N PHE A 88 3.64 1.63 -9.21
CA PHE A 88 2.81 2.22 -8.17
C PHE A 88 3.53 3.31 -7.37
N PRO A 89 2.78 4.27 -6.78
CA PRO A 89 3.37 5.47 -6.22
C PRO A 89 4.16 5.18 -4.93
N SER A 90 3.84 4.09 -4.20
CA SER A 90 4.59 3.69 -3.00
C SER A 90 6.03 3.29 -3.32
N PHE A 91 6.27 2.72 -4.50
CA PHE A 91 7.64 2.42 -4.93
C PHE A 91 8.49 3.70 -4.98
N PHE A 92 7.95 4.78 -5.53
CA PHE A 92 8.68 6.05 -5.64
C PHE A 92 8.94 6.69 -4.28
N SER A 93 8.01 6.57 -3.33
CA SER A 93 8.22 7.09 -1.98
C SER A 93 9.27 6.29 -1.21
N GLU A 94 9.20 4.96 -1.27
CA GLU A 94 10.19 4.07 -0.66
C GLU A 94 11.59 4.24 -1.27
N TYR A 95 11.65 4.36 -2.60
CA TYR A 95 12.89 4.64 -3.33
C TYR A 95 13.51 5.97 -2.92
N ASN A 96 12.70 7.03 -2.76
CA ASN A 96 13.22 8.33 -2.32
C ASN A 96 13.82 8.26 -0.91
N ILE A 97 13.20 7.51 0.00
CA ILE A 97 13.71 7.29 1.35
C ILE A 97 15.02 6.48 1.32
N LEU A 98 15.10 5.44 0.49
CA LEU A 98 16.34 4.68 0.25
C LEU A 98 17.46 5.56 -0.33
N ALA A 99 17.16 6.31 -1.39
CA ALA A 99 18.12 7.19 -2.06
C ALA A 99 18.64 8.27 -1.11
N ALA A 100 17.78 8.86 -0.29
CA ALA A 100 18.18 9.83 0.73
C ALA A 100 19.04 9.20 1.83
N SER A 101 18.76 7.95 2.23
CA SER A 101 19.59 7.21 3.20
C SER A 101 21.03 7.08 2.70
N ILE A 102 21.21 6.71 1.43
CA ILE A 102 22.53 6.57 0.80
C ILE A 102 23.21 7.94 0.69
N LYS A 103 22.49 8.97 0.23
CA LYS A 103 23.02 10.32 0.04
C LYS A 103 23.50 10.95 1.36
N ASN A 104 22.81 10.68 2.46
CA ASN A 104 23.15 11.20 3.79
C ASN A 104 24.15 10.29 4.55
N GLY A 105 24.66 9.22 3.92
CA GLY A 105 25.66 8.32 4.51
C GLY A 105 25.11 7.27 5.49
N HIS A 106 23.79 7.08 5.56
CA HIS A 106 23.14 6.11 6.46
C HIS A 106 23.06 4.70 5.83
N TYR A 107 24.21 4.13 5.45
CA TYR A 107 24.27 2.86 4.71
C TYR A 107 23.70 1.65 5.49
N LEU A 108 23.94 1.59 6.80
CA LEU A 108 23.41 0.51 7.64
C LEU A 108 21.87 0.56 7.70
N VAL A 109 21.31 1.75 7.89
CA VAL A 109 19.85 1.98 7.88
C VAL A 109 19.27 1.60 6.53
N CYS A 110 19.93 2.01 5.44
CA CYS A 110 19.53 1.65 4.08
C CYS A 110 19.48 0.12 3.87
N GLY A 111 20.52 -0.60 4.33
CA GLY A 111 20.60 -2.06 4.19
C GLY A 111 19.50 -2.79 4.96
N ILE A 112 19.26 -2.41 6.22
CA ILE A 112 18.17 -2.97 7.04
C ILE A 112 16.82 -2.65 6.41
N TYR A 113 16.62 -1.40 5.99
CA TYR A 113 15.37 -0.97 5.39
C TYR A 113 15.05 -1.74 4.10
N ALA A 114 16.02 -1.89 3.19
CA ALA A 114 15.86 -2.65 1.96
C ALA A 114 15.54 -4.13 2.23
N LEU A 115 16.19 -4.74 3.24
CA LEU A 115 15.91 -6.12 3.64
C LEU A 115 14.48 -6.26 4.19
N CYS A 116 14.04 -5.34 5.05
CA CYS A 116 12.68 -5.33 5.58
C CYS A 116 11.64 -5.19 4.46
N LEU A 117 11.84 -4.29 3.51
CA LEU A 117 10.96 -4.14 2.35
C LEU A 117 10.83 -5.46 1.58
N LEU A 118 11.95 -6.15 1.31
CA LEU A 118 11.95 -7.42 0.60
C LEU A 118 11.17 -8.51 1.35
N ILE A 119 11.40 -8.64 2.66
CA ILE A 119 10.72 -9.63 3.50
C ILE A 119 9.21 -9.37 3.52
N VAL A 120 8.80 -8.12 3.72
CA VAL A 120 7.38 -7.77 3.73
C VAL A 120 6.77 -7.98 2.36
N PHE A 121 7.42 -7.52 1.29
CA PHE A 121 6.98 -7.73 -0.08
C PHE A 121 6.66 -9.21 -0.36
N ALA A 122 7.62 -10.09 -0.09
CA ALA A 122 7.46 -11.53 -0.34
C ALA A 122 6.40 -12.17 0.56
N GLY A 123 6.41 -11.85 1.86
CA GLY A 123 5.44 -12.39 2.81
C GLY A 123 4.02 -11.94 2.53
N PHE A 124 3.84 -10.67 2.17
CA PHE A 124 2.55 -10.07 1.92
C PHE A 124 1.93 -10.63 0.62
N LEU A 125 2.69 -10.65 -0.48
CA LEU A 125 2.22 -11.23 -1.74
C LEU A 125 1.87 -12.71 -1.59
N LYS A 126 2.71 -13.51 -0.92
CA LYS A 126 2.45 -14.95 -0.73
C LYS A 126 1.09 -15.20 -0.07
N VAL A 127 0.76 -14.43 0.97
CA VAL A 127 -0.52 -14.59 1.68
C VAL A 127 -1.70 -14.19 0.80
N PHE A 128 -1.63 -13.05 0.12
CA PHE A 128 -2.74 -12.57 -0.72
C PHE A 128 -2.94 -13.43 -1.97
N ILE A 129 -1.86 -13.88 -2.63
CA ILE A 129 -1.94 -14.80 -3.77
C ILE A 129 -2.63 -16.10 -3.35
N ASN A 130 -2.26 -16.68 -2.21
CA ASN A 130 -2.93 -17.87 -1.69
C ASN A 130 -4.41 -17.60 -1.42
N MET A 131 -4.74 -16.47 -0.80
CA MET A 131 -6.14 -16.09 -0.53
C MET A 131 -6.97 -15.97 -1.81
N ILE A 132 -6.37 -15.48 -2.90
CA ILE A 132 -7.05 -15.21 -4.17
C ILE A 132 -7.17 -16.47 -5.04
N PHE A 133 -6.09 -17.25 -5.14
CA PHE A 133 -5.93 -18.32 -6.13
C PHE A 133 -5.89 -19.74 -5.54
N SER A 134 -6.04 -19.91 -4.22
CA SER A 134 -6.11 -21.26 -3.64
C SER A 134 -7.32 -22.02 -4.20
N ASP A 135 -7.09 -23.25 -4.66
CA ASP A 135 -8.13 -24.15 -5.17
C ASP A 135 -8.79 -24.89 -4.00
N ASP A 136 -9.67 -24.19 -3.30
CA ASP A 136 -10.49 -24.76 -2.24
C ASP A 136 -11.95 -24.90 -2.68
N LYS A 137 -12.59 -26.03 -2.32
CA LYS A 137 -13.87 -26.45 -2.91
C LYS A 137 -15.10 -25.83 -2.24
N ASP A 138 -14.93 -25.29 -1.03
CA ASP A 138 -16.04 -24.83 -0.18
C ASP A 138 -16.72 -23.55 -0.70
N PHE A 139 -16.03 -22.71 -1.49
CA PHE A 139 -16.55 -21.44 -2.00
C PHE A 139 -16.38 -21.30 -3.52
N ASN A 140 -17.14 -22.08 -4.30
CA ASN A 140 -17.11 -22.04 -5.77
C ASN A 140 -18.26 -21.25 -6.42
N THR A 141 -19.20 -20.73 -5.63
CA THR A 141 -20.32 -19.95 -6.14
C THR A 141 -20.04 -18.46 -6.03
N ARG A 142 -20.47 -17.69 -7.05
CA ARG A 142 -20.31 -16.24 -7.06
C ARG A 142 -21.22 -15.62 -6.01
N SER A 143 -20.67 -14.78 -5.14
CA SER A 143 -21.45 -14.04 -4.15
C SER A 143 -22.14 -12.84 -4.81
N GLU A 144 -23.43 -12.64 -4.51
CA GLU A 144 -24.18 -11.44 -4.92
C GLU A 144 -23.56 -10.16 -4.35
N LYS A 145 -22.87 -10.29 -3.20
CA LYS A 145 -22.17 -9.20 -2.53
C LYS A 145 -20.88 -8.76 -3.21
N ASP A 146 -20.44 -9.46 -4.27
CA ASP A 146 -19.30 -9.00 -5.08
C ASP A 146 -19.55 -7.60 -5.66
N LYS A 147 -20.83 -7.22 -5.84
CA LYS A 147 -21.21 -5.90 -6.35
C LYS A 147 -21.51 -4.85 -5.28
N GLU A 148 -21.65 -5.26 -4.02
CA GLU A 148 -21.90 -4.33 -2.93
C GLU A 148 -20.67 -3.46 -2.68
N ASN A 149 -20.89 -2.16 -2.42
CA ASN A 149 -19.82 -1.20 -2.13
C ASN A 149 -18.75 -1.05 -3.23
N ILE A 150 -19.03 -1.43 -4.48
CA ILE A 150 -18.10 -1.22 -5.60
C ILE A 150 -17.82 0.27 -5.83
N ILE A 151 -18.83 1.13 -5.72
CA ILE A 151 -18.70 2.57 -6.00
C ILE A 151 -17.58 3.20 -5.14
N PRO A 152 -17.60 3.10 -3.79
CA PRO A 152 -16.51 3.65 -2.98
C PRO A 152 -15.16 2.99 -3.26
N LEU A 153 -15.11 1.69 -3.58
CA LEU A 153 -13.86 1.01 -3.95
C LEU A 153 -13.25 1.59 -5.24
N ILE A 154 -14.07 1.77 -6.27
CA ILE A 154 -13.65 2.34 -7.55
C ILE A 154 -13.20 3.79 -7.34
N ILE A 155 -13.95 4.59 -6.56
CA ILE A 155 -13.57 5.98 -6.28
C ILE A 155 -12.20 6.05 -5.60
N ILE A 156 -11.98 5.28 -4.53
CA ILE A 156 -10.69 5.27 -3.82
C ILE A 156 -9.57 4.77 -4.75
N PHE A 157 -9.83 3.73 -5.53
CA PHE A 157 -8.84 3.20 -6.47
C PHE A 157 -8.46 4.22 -7.54
N PHE A 158 -9.43 4.91 -8.14
CA PHE A 158 -9.17 5.97 -9.11
C PHE A 158 -8.42 7.15 -8.48
N ILE A 159 -8.75 7.53 -7.24
CA ILE A 159 -7.98 8.55 -6.50
C ILE A 159 -6.52 8.11 -6.39
N ILE A 160 -6.24 6.86 -5.99
CA ILE A 160 -4.86 6.34 -5.92
C ILE A 160 -4.16 6.44 -7.29
N ILE A 161 -4.82 6.03 -8.38
CA ILE A 161 -4.24 6.08 -9.73
C ILE A 161 -3.99 7.52 -10.19
N ILE A 162 -4.91 8.45 -9.93
CA ILE A 162 -4.75 9.88 -10.26
C ILE A 162 -3.59 10.48 -9.46
N LEU A 163 -3.49 10.16 -8.17
CA LEU A 163 -2.36 10.54 -7.32
C LEU A 163 -1.03 9.98 -7.88
N SER A 164 -1.08 8.80 -8.49
CA SER A 164 0.10 8.15 -9.07
C SER A 164 0.58 8.79 -10.37
N PHE A 165 -0.33 9.10 -11.29
CA PHE A 165 0.01 9.54 -12.65
C PHE A 165 -0.05 11.06 -12.84
N PHE A 166 -1.10 11.70 -12.34
CA PHE A 166 -1.40 13.10 -12.67
C PHE A 166 -0.78 14.06 -11.65
N SER A 167 -0.76 13.64 -10.39
CA SER A 167 -0.48 14.55 -9.28
C SER A 167 1.00 14.67 -8.92
N ARG A 168 1.91 13.96 -9.62
CA ARG A 168 3.35 14.02 -9.35
C ARG A 168 3.90 15.45 -9.34
N TYR A 169 3.35 16.36 -10.14
CA TYR A 169 3.81 17.76 -10.21
C TYR A 169 3.12 18.68 -9.17
N GLU A 170 1.81 18.56 -8.98
CA GLU A 170 1.04 19.43 -8.06
C GLU A 170 1.22 19.03 -6.60
N ILE A 171 1.12 17.73 -6.29
CA ILE A 171 1.44 17.24 -4.95
C ILE A 171 2.90 17.48 -4.65
N ALA A 172 3.79 17.38 -5.63
CA ALA A 172 5.17 17.75 -5.38
C ALA A 172 5.34 19.22 -5.02
N SER A 173 4.63 20.12 -5.69
CA SER A 173 4.61 21.55 -5.32
C SER A 173 4.10 21.75 -3.89
N LEU A 174 3.00 21.11 -3.50
CA LEU A 174 2.43 21.23 -2.16
C LEU A 174 3.34 20.61 -1.08
N ILE A 175 3.88 19.43 -1.34
CA ILE A 175 4.83 18.75 -0.44
C ILE A 175 6.10 19.60 -0.31
N ASN A 176 6.65 20.14 -1.40
CA ASN A 176 7.84 20.99 -1.33
C ASN A 176 7.59 22.26 -0.52
N LYS A 177 6.41 22.89 -0.66
CA LYS A 177 6.01 24.01 0.21
C LYS A 177 5.92 23.60 1.68
N ALA A 178 5.37 22.42 1.98
CA ALA A 178 5.30 21.92 3.35
C ALA A 178 6.69 21.59 3.92
N ILE A 179 7.60 21.07 3.09
CA ILE A 179 9.00 20.81 3.47
C ILE A 179 9.71 22.11 3.84
N LEU A 180 9.48 23.21 3.11
CA LEU A 180 10.07 24.52 3.44
C LEU A 180 9.64 25.04 4.82
N ILE A 181 8.46 24.64 5.32
CA ILE A 181 8.03 24.99 6.69
C ILE A 181 8.82 24.16 7.72
N ILE A 182 9.05 22.89 7.44
CA ILE A 182 9.74 21.95 8.35
C ILE A 182 11.25 22.20 8.36
N ASN A 183 11.83 22.60 7.23
CA ASN A 183 13.25 22.85 7.06
C ASN A 183 13.49 24.20 6.36
N PRO A 184 13.32 25.34 7.07
CA PRO A 184 13.36 26.67 6.47
C PRO A 184 14.76 27.17 6.07
N MET A 185 15.83 26.39 6.28
CA MET A 185 17.23 26.82 6.12
C MET A 185 17.99 26.13 4.96
N GLN A 186 17.28 25.60 3.95
CA GLN A 186 17.82 25.16 2.66
C GLN A 186 16.99 25.75 1.52
#